data_AF-A0A7Y2TEX4-F1
#
_entry.id   AF-A0A7Y2TEX4-F1
#
_cell.length_a   1.000
_cell.length_b   1.000
_cell.length_c   1.000
_cell.angle_alpha   90.00
_cell.angle_beta   90.00
_cell.angle_gamma   90.00
#
_symmetry.space_group_name_H-M   'P 1'
#
loop_
_entity.id
_entity.type
_entity.pdbx_description
1 polymer ?
#
loop_
_entity_poly.entity_id
_entity_poly.type
_entity_poly.pdbx_seq_one_letter_code
_entity_poly.pdbx_strand_id
1 'polypeptide(L)'
;GMTEEKAKETNMAVMLIVSYIFSVLLAFAVSQIVNHQSGLFSLFGGVDTDPLFKEVMEAKGTAFRTFKHGAFHGLITSIAIVLPILGTNAMFEQKGWKYIWINVGYWAITLILMGGLICAWI
;
A
#
# COMPACT_ATOMS: atom_id res chain seq x y z
N GLY A 1 19.16 -19.21 9.99
CA GLY A 1 19.30 -17.87 9.36
C GLY A 1 19.83 -18.04 7.96
N MET A 2 19.95 -16.96 7.18
CA MET A 2 20.58 -17.00 5.86
C MET A 2 22.03 -17.49 5.96
N THR A 3 22.47 -18.40 5.09
CA THR A 3 23.87 -18.84 4.99
C THR A 3 24.47 -18.31 3.70
N GLU A 4 25.80 -18.21 3.64
CA GLU A 4 26.51 -17.76 2.44
C GLU A 4 26.25 -18.69 1.23
N GLU A 5 26.13 -19.99 1.51
CA GLU A 5 25.80 -21.02 0.52
C GLU A 5 24.40 -20.78 -0.09
N LYS A 6 23.39 -20.51 0.74
CA LYS A 6 22.03 -20.15 0.27
C LYS A 6 21.97 -18.82 -0.47
N ALA A 7 22.81 -17.85 -0.08
CA ALA A 7 22.88 -16.57 -0.76
C ALA A 7 23.42 -16.73 -2.20
N LYS A 8 24.35 -17.66 -2.44
CA LYS A 8 24.91 -17.95 -3.77
C LYS A 8 23.91 -18.65 -4.71
N GLU A 9 22.96 -19.39 -4.17
CA GLU A 9 21.86 -20.00 -4.94
C GLU A 9 20.80 -18.99 -5.40
N THR A 10 20.85 -17.76 -4.90
CA THR A 10 19.81 -16.77 -5.14
C THR A 10 19.97 -16.10 -6.51
N ASN A 11 18.94 -16.19 -7.35
CA ASN A 11 18.87 -15.43 -8.60
C ASN A 11 18.35 -14.01 -8.34
N MET A 12 19.28 -13.05 -8.27
CA MET A 12 18.97 -11.64 -8.00
C MET A 12 17.99 -11.03 -9.02
N ALA A 13 18.12 -11.37 -10.31
CA ALA A 13 17.23 -10.86 -11.34
C ALA A 13 15.79 -11.32 -11.10
N VAL A 14 15.60 -12.60 -10.79
CA VAL A 14 14.27 -13.15 -10.46
C VAL A 14 13.69 -12.45 -9.23
N MET A 15 14.46 -12.28 -8.16
CA MET A 15 13.98 -11.60 -6.94
C MET A 15 13.50 -10.17 -7.21
N LEU A 16 14.27 -9.39 -7.99
CA LEU A 16 13.93 -8.01 -8.30
C LEU A 16 12.68 -7.93 -9.18
N ILE A 17 12.57 -8.79 -10.19
CA ILE A 17 11.39 -8.85 -11.08
C ILE A 17 10.14 -9.22 -10.28
N VAL A 18 10.20 -10.27 -9.44
CA VAL A 18 9.06 -10.70 -8.64
C VAL A 18 8.68 -9.63 -7.60
N SER A 19 9.68 -9.00 -6.97
CA SER A 19 9.43 -7.91 -6.01
C SER A 19 8.75 -6.71 -6.67
N TYR A 20 9.15 -6.37 -7.90
CA TYR A 20 8.50 -5.31 -8.67
C TYR A 20 7.05 -5.67 -9.01
N ILE A 21 6.78 -6.90 -9.48
CA ILE A 21 5.42 -7.38 -9.76
C ILE A 21 4.54 -7.30 -8.49
N PHE A 22 5.05 -7.76 -7.35
CA PHE A 22 4.32 -7.65 -6.08
C PHE A 22 4.10 -6.21 -5.66
N SER A 23 5.04 -5.31 -5.94
CA SER A 23 4.88 -3.87 -5.67
C SER A 23 3.78 -3.25 -6.54
N VAL A 24 3.63 -3.68 -7.80
CA VAL A 24 2.54 -3.24 -8.69
C VAL A 24 1.18 -3.73 -8.18
N LEU A 25 1.08 -5.00 -7.77
CA LEU A 25 -0.15 -5.54 -7.17
C LEU A 25 -0.53 -4.79 -5.89
N LEU A 26 0.46 -4.47 -5.06
CA LEU A 26 0.25 -3.67 -3.86
C LEU A 26 -0.19 -2.24 -4.21
N ALA A 27 0.43 -1.60 -5.20
CA ALA A 27 0.04 -0.27 -5.66
C ALA A 27 -1.42 -0.21 -6.14
N PHE A 28 -1.91 -1.27 -6.80
CA PHE A 28 -3.32 -1.39 -7.18
C PHE A 28 -4.24 -1.35 -5.95
N ALA A 29 -3.93 -2.12 -4.90
CA ALA A 29 -4.70 -2.11 -3.66
C ALA A 29 -4.60 -0.75 -2.93
N VAL A 30 -3.40 -0.17 -2.84
CA VAL A 30 -3.17 1.14 -2.21
C VAL A 30 -3.92 2.25 -2.95
N SER A 31 -4.06 2.16 -4.27
CA SER A 31 -4.88 3.10 -5.05
C SER A 31 -6.31 3.19 -4.53
N GLN A 32 -6.92 2.05 -4.16
CA GLN A 32 -8.28 2.04 -3.58
C GLN A 32 -8.34 2.59 -2.15
N ILE A 33 -7.23 2.53 -1.40
CA ILE A 33 -7.17 3.07 -0.03
C ILE A 33 -7.05 4.60 -0.07
N VAL A 34 -6.27 5.15 -1.00
CA VAL A 34 -5.93 6.58 -1.02
C VAL A 34 -6.79 7.40 -1.98
N ASN A 35 -7.51 6.76 -2.91
CA ASN A 35 -8.40 7.41 -3.85
C ASN A 35 -9.86 7.27 -3.41
N HIS A 36 -10.37 8.26 -2.68
CA HIS A 36 -11.75 8.25 -2.19
C HIS A 36 -12.79 8.32 -3.33
N GLN A 37 -12.41 8.83 -4.50
CA GLN A 37 -13.29 8.92 -5.66
C GLN A 37 -13.66 7.53 -6.21
N SER A 38 -12.81 6.50 -6.04
CA SER A 38 -13.19 5.14 -6.44
C SER A 38 -14.25 4.54 -5.51
N GLY A 39 -14.20 4.88 -4.22
CA GLY A 39 -15.25 4.57 -3.25
C GLY A 39 -16.56 5.27 -3.58
N LEU A 40 -16.51 6.55 -3.95
CA LEU A 40 -17.67 7.30 -4.44
C LEU A 40 -18.25 6.65 -5.70
N PHE A 41 -17.43 6.35 -6.70
CA PHE A 41 -17.88 5.67 -7.92
C PHE A 41 -18.56 4.33 -7.62
N SER A 42 -18.01 3.56 -6.68
CA SER A 42 -18.59 2.29 -6.23
C SER A 42 -19.92 2.48 -5.49
N LEU A 43 -20.09 3.55 -4.69
CA LEU A 43 -21.34 3.89 -4.02
C LEU A 43 -22.48 4.14 -5.02
N PHE A 44 -22.17 4.71 -6.19
CA PHE A 44 -23.11 4.92 -7.29
C PHE A 44 -23.20 3.73 -8.26
N GLY A 45 -22.71 2.55 -7.84
CA GLY A 45 -22.80 1.32 -8.65
C GLY A 45 -21.95 1.35 -9.92
N GLY A 46 -20.95 2.23 -10.00
CA GLY A 46 -20.12 2.41 -11.19
C GLY A 46 -20.79 3.23 -12.31
N VAL A 47 -21.82 4.02 -11.98
CA VAL A 47 -22.52 4.89 -12.93
C VAL A 47 -22.08 6.33 -12.71
N ASP A 48 -21.23 6.86 -13.60
CA ASP A 48 -20.73 8.24 -13.56
C ASP A 48 -21.69 9.26 -14.20
N THR A 49 -22.77 8.79 -14.81
CA THR A 49 -23.77 9.63 -15.47
C THR A 49 -24.85 10.15 -14.52
N ASP A 50 -24.94 9.60 -13.30
CA ASP A 50 -25.88 10.03 -12.27
C ASP A 50 -25.69 11.53 -11.95
N PRO A 51 -26.75 12.36 -12.00
CA PRO A 51 -26.63 13.79 -11.71
C PRO A 51 -26.01 14.11 -10.35
N LEU A 52 -26.36 13.34 -9.31
CA LEU A 52 -25.82 13.55 -7.97
C LEU A 52 -24.34 13.18 -7.90
N PHE A 53 -23.91 12.13 -8.61
CA PHE A 53 -22.48 11.80 -8.72
C PHE A 53 -21.70 12.97 -9.33
N LYS A 54 -22.21 13.56 -10.41
CA LYS A 54 -21.58 14.71 -11.07
C LYS A 54 -21.50 15.93 -10.16
N GLU A 55 -22.57 16.26 -9.45
CA GLU A 55 -22.59 17.36 -8.48
C GLU A 55 -21.52 17.16 -7.38
N VAL A 56 -21.40 15.94 -6.84
CA VAL A 56 -20.36 15.63 -5.83
C VAL A 56 -18.96 15.72 -6.44
N MET A 57 -18.75 15.21 -7.64
CA MET A 57 -17.45 15.27 -8.33
C MET A 57 -17.05 16.70 -8.71
N GLU A 58 -18.00 17.56 -9.07
CA GLU A 58 -17.73 18.99 -9.29
C GLU A 58 -17.29 19.68 -7.99
N ALA A 59 -17.95 19.37 -6.87
CA ALA A 59 -17.64 19.97 -5.58
C ALA A 59 -16.40 19.39 -4.89
N LYS A 60 -16.07 18.11 -5.12
CA LYS A 60 -15.10 17.33 -4.31
C LYS A 60 -14.23 16.36 -5.13
N GLY A 61 -14.21 16.43 -6.46
CA GLY A 61 -13.50 15.46 -7.32
C GLY A 61 -12.00 15.37 -7.07
N THR A 62 -11.39 16.43 -6.55
CA THR A 62 -9.96 16.45 -6.16
C THR A 62 -9.75 16.45 -4.65
N ALA A 63 -10.81 16.32 -3.86
CA ALA A 63 -10.72 16.31 -2.41
C ALA A 63 -9.74 15.21 -1.96
N PHE A 64 -8.80 15.61 -1.10
CA PHE A 64 -7.74 14.77 -0.54
C PHE A 64 -6.72 14.18 -1.53
N ARG A 65 -6.75 14.55 -2.82
CA ARG A 65 -5.73 14.16 -3.82
C ARG A 65 -4.39 14.87 -3.56
N THR A 66 -3.70 14.49 -2.48
CA THR A 66 -2.48 15.14 -2.01
C THR A 66 -1.50 14.11 -1.45
N PHE A 67 -0.20 14.42 -1.52
CA PHE A 67 0.84 13.55 -0.98
C PHE A 67 0.65 13.28 0.52
N LYS A 68 0.37 14.31 1.32
CA LYS A 68 0.21 14.18 2.78
C LYS A 68 -0.92 13.23 3.17
N HIS A 69 -2.00 13.23 2.40
CA HIS A 69 -3.15 12.36 2.63
C HIS A 69 -2.82 10.91 2.29
N GLY A 70 -2.24 10.68 1.12
CA GLY A 70 -1.77 9.34 0.73
C GLY A 70 -0.71 8.78 1.67
N ALA A 71 0.23 9.62 2.11
CA ALA A 71 1.26 9.27 3.09
C ALA A 71 0.66 8.86 4.44
N PHE A 72 -0.34 9.61 4.92
CA PHE A 72 -1.04 9.29 6.17
C PHE A 72 -1.76 7.93 6.09
N HIS A 73 -2.46 7.67 4.99
CA HIS A 73 -3.06 6.36 4.75
C HIS A 73 -2.01 5.24 4.64
N GLY A 74 -0.87 5.48 3.99
CA GLY A 74 0.24 4.52 3.94
C GLY A 74 0.77 4.15 5.32
N LEU A 75 0.88 5.12 6.24
CA LEU A 75 1.25 4.88 7.64
C LEU A 75 0.18 4.03 8.36
N ILE A 76 -1.11 4.37 8.20
CA ILE A 76 -2.22 3.60 8.79
C ILE A 76 -2.20 2.16 8.28
N THR A 77 -2.08 1.95 6.97
CA THR A 77 -1.99 0.62 6.35
C THR A 77 -0.84 -0.20 6.95
N SER A 78 0.29 0.45 7.24
CA SER A 78 1.45 -0.24 7.80
C SER A 78 1.21 -0.71 9.24
N ILE A 79 0.50 0.08 10.04
CA ILE A 79 0.18 -0.26 11.44
C ILE A 79 -0.99 -1.25 11.50
N ALA A 80 -2.05 -1.01 10.73
CA ALA A 80 -3.31 -1.76 10.82
C ALA A 80 -3.31 -3.04 9.97
N ILE A 81 -2.45 -3.16 8.96
CA ILE A 81 -2.39 -4.33 8.06
C ILE A 81 -1.02 -5.00 8.12
N VAL A 82 0.07 -4.27 7.86
CA VAL A 82 1.40 -4.90 7.76
C VAL A 82 1.89 -5.44 9.10
N LEU A 83 1.80 -4.66 10.18
CA LEU A 83 2.20 -5.08 11.52
C LEU A 83 1.48 -6.35 12.00
N PRO A 84 0.14 -6.48 11.96
CA PRO A 84 -0.49 -7.72 12.42
C PRO A 84 -0.16 -8.93 11.54
N ILE A 85 -0.02 -8.76 10.22
CA ILE A 85 0.35 -9.87 9.32
C ILE A 85 1.79 -10.35 9.61
N LEU A 86 2.76 -9.44 9.53
CA LEU A 86 4.17 -9.80 9.74
C LEU A 86 4.46 -10.17 11.19
N GLY A 87 3.85 -9.46 12.15
CA GLY A 87 3.97 -9.75 13.57
C GLY A 87 3.45 -11.14 13.92
N THR A 88 2.28 -11.53 13.40
CA THR A 88 1.72 -12.87 13.63
C THR A 88 2.63 -13.96 13.07
N ASN A 89 3.07 -13.83 11.81
CA ASN A 89 3.98 -14.80 11.19
C ASN A 89 5.31 -14.89 11.96
N ALA A 90 5.89 -13.73 12.30
CA ALA A 90 7.13 -13.66 13.07
C ALA A 90 7.01 -14.31 14.45
N MET A 91 5.87 -14.15 15.14
CA MET A 91 5.63 -14.82 16.43
C MET A 91 5.56 -16.34 16.28
N PHE A 92 4.85 -16.86 15.27
CA PHE A 92 4.80 -18.31 15.00
C PHE A 92 6.17 -18.87 14.62
N GLU A 93 6.99 -18.08 13.94
CA GLU A 93 8.38 -18.44 13.60
C GLU A 93 9.39 -18.13 14.72
N GLN A 94 8.92 -17.74 15.92
CA GLN A 94 9.73 -17.38 17.08
C GLN A 94 10.82 -16.32 16.78
N LYS A 95 10.52 -15.36 15.91
CA LYS A 95 11.38 -14.20 15.66
C LYS A 95 11.18 -13.15 16.76
N GLY A 96 12.26 -12.45 17.10
CA GLY A 96 12.20 -11.36 18.08
C GLY A 96 11.58 -10.07 17.53
N TRP A 97 11.12 -9.19 18.42
CA TRP A 97 10.53 -7.89 18.09
C TRP A 97 11.41 -6.99 17.21
N LYS A 98 12.75 -7.10 17.32
CA LYS A 98 13.67 -6.38 16.43
C LYS A 98 13.43 -6.72 14.96
N TYR A 99 13.19 -7.99 14.64
CA TYR A 99 12.86 -8.42 13.28
C TYR A 99 11.53 -7.83 12.81
N ILE A 100 10.50 -7.87 13.66
CA ILE A 100 9.19 -7.31 13.37
C ILE A 100 9.29 -5.82 13.04
N TRP A 101 9.92 -5.03 13.91
CA TRP A 101 10.01 -3.57 13.73
C TRP A 101 10.83 -3.14 12.53
N ILE A 102 11.90 -3.86 12.19
CA ILE A 102 12.69 -3.57 10.98
C ILE A 102 11.83 -3.79 9.72
N ASN A 103 11.13 -4.92 9.63
CA ASN A 103 10.31 -5.23 8.46
C ASN A 103 9.08 -4.30 8.37
N VAL A 104 8.41 -4.04 9.49
CA VAL A 104 7.27 -3.10 9.53
C VAL A 104 7.73 -1.68 9.19
N GLY A 105 8.88 -1.23 9.69
CA GLY A 105 9.44 0.09 9.38
C GLY A 105 9.80 0.25 7.90
N TYR A 106 10.39 -0.78 7.28
CA TYR A 106 10.65 -0.82 5.84
C TYR A 106 9.34 -0.65 5.04
N TRP A 107 8.30 -1.41 5.39
CA TRP A 107 7.01 -1.30 4.72
C TRP A 107 6.29 0.02 5.01
N ALA A 108 6.46 0.58 6.21
CA ALA A 108 5.95 1.90 6.54
C ALA A 108 6.48 2.98 5.61
N ILE A 109 7.80 3.04 5.42
CA ILE A 109 8.42 4.00 4.49
C ILE A 109 7.93 3.73 3.06
N THR A 110 7.91 2.47 2.64
CA THR A 110 7.47 2.07 1.30
C THR A 110 6.02 2.49 1.02
N LEU A 111 5.09 2.19 1.92
CA LEU A 111 3.66 2.49 1.77
C LEU A 111 3.35 3.97 1.93
N ILE A 112 4.09 4.70 2.79
CA ILE A 112 3.99 6.16 2.89
C ILE A 112 4.33 6.81 1.54
N LEU A 113 5.44 6.41 0.94
CA LEU A 113 5.89 6.98 -0.35
C LEU A 113 4.97 6.54 -1.49
N MET A 114 4.61 5.25 -1.55
CA MET A 114 3.71 4.71 -2.57
C MET A 114 2.33 5.36 -2.50
N GLY A 115 1.70 5.39 -1.32
CA GLY A 115 0.39 6.01 -1.12
C GLY A 115 0.42 7.51 -1.40
N GLY A 116 1.47 8.21 -0.94
CA GLY A 116 1.66 9.63 -1.20
C GLY A 116 1.74 9.95 -2.69
N LEU A 117 2.55 9.21 -3.46
CA LEU A 117 2.68 9.41 -4.91
C LEU A 117 1.37 9.10 -5.66
N ILE A 118 0.74 7.97 -5.36
CA ILE A 118 -0.52 7.55 -6.01
C ILE A 118 -1.65 8.57 -5.75
N CYS A 119 -1.71 9.11 -4.53
CA CYS A 119 -2.75 10.06 -4.14
C CYS A 119 -2.51 11.46 -4.73
N ALA A 120 -1.25 11.87 -4.85
CA ALA A 120 -0.90 13.19 -5.37
C ALA A 120 -1.06 13.31 -6.90
N TRP A 121 -1.02 12.20 -7.63
CA TRP A 121 -1.09 12.21 -9.09
C TRP A 121 -2.56 12.25 -9.57
N ILE A 122 -3.08 13.46 -9.83
CA ILE A 122 -4.44 13.70 -10.37
C ILE A 122 -4.49 13.36 -11.85
#